data_AF-A0A1C5KP10-F1
#
_entry.id   AF-A0A1C5KP10-F1
#
_cell.length_a   1.000
_cell.length_b   1.000
_cell.length_c   1.000
_cell.angle_alpha   90.00
_cell.angle_beta   90.00
_cell.angle_gamma   90.00
#
_symmetry.space_group_name_H-M   'P 1'
#
loop_
_entity.id
_entity.type
_entity.pdbx_description
1 polymer ?
#
loop_
_entity_poly.entity_id
_entity_poly.type
_entity_poly.pdbx_seq_one_letter_code
_entity_poly.pdbx_strand_id
1 'polypeptide(L)'
;MTRKYKGPYFTEKEKQIMIKYYKKEGYLIEKRLPKRSRESIRLAAISLGLYSPNEYENAPWSSEEITLLKKIKHLPLLEIQRQLPWRSLSSISHKLEREGLLKKSRWSKEEIDILKKYNGCPPIGLLNRSECAIQHKVSKLGLQMEKRWTDEEIEILKKYGNDVPPGLLDRSKIAIRGKLQKLKEQGCTDGIKRV
;
A
#
# COMPACT_ATOMS: atom_id res chain seq x y z
N MET A 1 8.60 -34.63 -12.48
CA MET A 1 8.39 -34.75 -11.01
C MET A 1 8.63 -33.39 -10.38
N THR A 2 7.57 -32.66 -10.03
CA THR A 2 7.68 -31.31 -9.46
C THR A 2 8.07 -31.39 -7.99
N ARG A 3 9.27 -30.94 -7.66
CA ARG A 3 9.81 -30.85 -6.30
C ARG A 3 8.94 -29.85 -5.51
N LYS A 4 7.93 -30.35 -4.81
CA LYS A 4 7.15 -29.56 -3.83
C LYS A 4 8.14 -29.00 -2.82
N TYR A 5 8.25 -27.67 -2.78
CA TYR A 5 9.08 -26.94 -1.84
C TYR A 5 8.63 -27.28 -0.41
N LYS A 6 9.31 -28.22 0.26
CA LYS A 6 9.13 -28.45 1.70
C LYS A 6 9.92 -27.35 2.41
N GLY A 7 9.23 -26.26 2.76
CA GLY A 7 9.79 -25.27 3.69
C GLY A 7 10.30 -25.96 4.98
N PRO A 8 11.21 -25.32 5.74
CA PRO A 8 11.84 -25.95 6.90
C PRO A 8 10.79 -26.55 7.85
N TYR A 9 11.00 -27.80 8.29
CA TYR A 9 10.08 -28.50 9.18
C TYR A 9 9.90 -27.71 10.49
N PHE A 10 8.67 -27.41 10.90
CA PHE A 10 8.39 -26.84 12.22
C PHE A 10 8.73 -27.87 13.30
N THR A 11 9.60 -27.50 14.22
CA THR A 11 9.92 -28.32 15.40
C THR A 11 8.71 -28.42 16.31
N GLU A 12 8.68 -29.42 17.18
CA GLU A 12 7.57 -29.60 18.12
C GLU A 12 7.40 -28.38 19.03
N LYS A 13 8.50 -27.77 19.50
CA LYS A 13 8.46 -26.52 20.27
C LYS A 13 7.79 -25.37 19.51
N GLU A 14 8.12 -25.20 18.23
CA GLU A 14 7.50 -24.17 17.40
C GLU A 14 6.01 -24.45 17.19
N LYS A 15 5.62 -25.71 16.95
CA LYS A 15 4.20 -26.10 16.84
C LYS A 15 3.43 -25.81 18.12
N GLN A 16 4.00 -26.07 19.30
CA GLN A 16 3.38 -25.74 20.59
C GLN A 16 3.16 -24.22 20.75
N ILE A 17 4.11 -23.39 20.30
CA ILE A 17 3.94 -21.94 20.25
C ILE A 17 2.79 -21.57 19.31
N MET A 18 2.70 -22.20 18.13
CA MET A 18 1.61 -21.96 17.19
C MET A 18 0.26 -22.33 17.80
N ILE A 19 0.10 -23.54 18.34
CA ILE A 19 -1.14 -24.01 18.97
C ILE A 19 -1.60 -23.05 20.07
N LYS A 20 -0.65 -22.54 20.88
CA LYS A 20 -0.95 -21.66 22.01
C LYS A 20 -1.34 -20.23 21.60
N TYR A 21 -0.65 -19.65 20.61
CA TYR A 21 -0.75 -18.20 20.34
C TYR A 21 -1.43 -17.85 19.02
N TYR A 22 -1.46 -18.76 18.03
CA TYR A 22 -1.93 -18.46 16.68
C TYR A 22 -3.40 -18.04 16.62
N LYS A 23 -4.28 -18.65 17.43
CA LYS A 23 -5.70 -18.29 17.47
C LYS A 23 -5.91 -16.79 17.77
N LYS A 24 -5.07 -16.20 18.63
CA LYS A 24 -5.16 -14.79 19.04
C LYS A 24 -4.32 -13.85 18.17
N GLU A 25 -3.08 -14.25 17.87
CA GLU A 25 -2.08 -13.38 17.23
C GLU A 25 -1.94 -13.61 15.71
N GLY A 26 -2.47 -14.70 15.17
CA GLY A 26 -2.31 -15.09 13.76
C GLY A 26 -0.84 -15.24 13.38
N TYR A 27 -0.47 -14.83 12.16
CA TYR A 27 0.92 -14.84 11.70
C TYR A 27 1.87 -13.91 12.49
N LEU A 28 1.37 -13.03 13.38
CA LEU A 28 2.23 -12.15 14.20
C LEU A 28 3.05 -12.89 15.25
N ILE A 29 2.78 -14.18 15.47
CA ILE A 29 3.65 -15.05 16.25
C ILE A 29 5.05 -15.18 15.66
N GLU A 30 5.32 -14.61 14.47
CA GLU A 30 6.69 -14.42 13.96
C GLU A 30 7.63 -13.80 14.99
N LYS A 31 7.12 -12.92 15.87
CA LYS A 31 7.90 -12.32 16.96
C LYS A 31 8.39 -13.34 17.98
N ARG A 32 7.69 -14.47 18.07
CA ARG A 32 8.01 -15.63 18.92
C ARG A 32 8.78 -16.71 18.14
N LEU A 33 8.87 -16.56 16.81
CA LEU A 33 9.45 -17.51 15.87
C LEU A 33 10.39 -16.76 14.91
N PRO A 34 11.50 -16.17 15.40
CA PRO A 34 12.32 -15.23 14.63
C PRO A 34 12.99 -15.85 13.38
N LYS A 35 13.03 -17.18 13.29
CA LYS A 35 13.55 -17.92 12.13
C LYS A 35 12.47 -18.25 11.08
N ARG A 36 11.22 -17.82 11.29
CA ARG A 36 10.07 -18.14 10.44
C ARG A 36 9.47 -16.87 9.87
N SER A 37 9.26 -16.84 8.56
CA SER A 37 8.50 -15.77 7.91
C SER A 37 7.01 -15.90 8.21
N ARG A 38 6.27 -14.78 8.15
CA ARG A 38 4.79 -14.77 8.25
C ARG A 38 4.15 -15.81 7.34
N GLU A 39 4.63 -15.90 6.10
CA GLU A 39 4.09 -16.83 5.12
C GLU A 39 4.38 -18.29 5.51
N SER A 40 5.58 -18.58 6.01
CA SER A 40 5.90 -19.92 6.52
C SER A 40 5.02 -20.31 7.71
N ILE A 41 4.70 -19.36 8.60
CA ILE A 41 3.85 -19.57 9.77
C ILE A 41 2.40 -19.80 9.35
N ARG A 42 1.90 -19.01 8.41
CA ARG A 42 0.55 -19.14 7.84
C ARG A 42 0.36 -20.51 7.19
N LEU A 43 1.30 -20.95 6.35
CA LEU A 43 1.27 -22.26 5.70
C LEU A 43 1.33 -23.41 6.72
N ALA A 44 2.17 -23.28 7.75
CA ALA A 44 2.27 -24.29 8.79
C ALA A 44 0.98 -24.37 9.64
N ALA A 45 0.34 -23.25 9.94
CA ALA A 45 -0.90 -23.23 10.68
C ALA A 45 -2.05 -23.87 9.90
N ILE A 46 -2.13 -23.62 8.58
CA ILE A 46 -3.06 -24.34 7.69
C ILE A 46 -2.81 -25.85 7.79
N SER A 47 -1.54 -26.30 7.76
CA SER A 47 -1.21 -27.72 7.89
C SER A 47 -1.54 -28.31 9.26
N LEU A 48 -1.60 -27.48 10.31
CA LEU A 48 -1.98 -27.85 11.68
C LEU A 48 -3.49 -27.67 11.96
N GLY A 49 -4.28 -27.25 10.97
CA GLY A 49 -5.70 -26.92 11.16
C GLY A 49 -5.94 -25.74 12.10
N LEU A 50 -4.93 -24.89 12.30
CA LEU A 50 -5.05 -23.69 13.11
C LEU A 50 -5.67 -22.57 12.28
N TYR A 51 -6.65 -21.89 12.88
CA TYR A 51 -7.32 -20.75 12.28
C TYR A 51 -7.21 -19.58 13.23
N SER A 52 -6.79 -18.43 12.72
CA SER A 52 -6.98 -17.16 13.41
C SER A 52 -8.17 -16.45 12.76
N PRO A 53 -9.22 -16.13 13.52
CA PRO A 53 -10.31 -15.30 13.03
C PRO A 53 -9.78 -14.03 12.40
N ASN A 54 -8.65 -13.51 12.85
CA ASN A 54 -8.10 -12.23 12.45
C ASN A 54 -7.18 -12.28 11.22
N GLU A 55 -6.90 -13.46 10.65
CA GLU A 55 -5.95 -13.57 9.53
C GLU A 55 -6.48 -13.16 8.17
N TYR A 56 -7.80 -13.15 8.02
CA TYR A 56 -8.45 -12.89 6.75
C TYR A 56 -8.93 -11.45 6.73
N GLU A 57 -8.80 -10.75 5.60
CA GLU A 57 -9.37 -9.39 5.48
C GLU A 57 -10.87 -9.35 5.78
N ASN A 58 -11.56 -10.47 5.52
CA ASN A 58 -13.00 -10.69 5.71
C ASN A 58 -13.37 -11.28 7.08
N ALA A 59 -12.40 -11.42 7.98
CA ALA A 59 -12.59 -11.81 9.37
C ALA A 59 -13.72 -11.03 10.06
N PRO A 60 -14.71 -11.71 10.70
CA PRO A 60 -15.74 -11.02 11.47
C PRO A 60 -15.09 -10.19 12.58
N TRP A 61 -15.60 -8.99 12.82
CA TRP A 61 -15.15 -8.10 13.90
C TRP A 61 -15.85 -8.46 15.20
N SER A 62 -15.08 -8.67 16.27
CA SER A 62 -15.64 -8.93 17.59
C SER A 62 -16.23 -7.64 18.20
N SER A 63 -17.15 -7.81 19.15
CA SER A 63 -17.75 -6.69 19.89
C SER A 63 -16.71 -5.87 20.65
N GLU A 64 -15.70 -6.53 21.20
CA GLU A 64 -14.56 -5.91 21.89
C GLU A 64 -13.70 -5.09 20.93
N GLU A 65 -13.41 -5.62 19.73
CA GLU A 65 -12.66 -4.90 18.70
C GLU A 65 -13.41 -3.65 18.26
N ILE A 66 -14.73 -3.74 18.04
CA ILE A 66 -15.57 -2.59 17.65
C ILE A 66 -15.59 -1.55 18.78
N THR A 67 -15.67 -1.99 20.04
CA THR A 67 -15.66 -1.10 21.21
C THR A 67 -14.33 -0.36 21.32
N LEU A 68 -13.21 -1.08 21.17
CA LEU A 68 -11.88 -0.48 21.12
C LEU A 68 -11.77 0.51 19.94
N LEU A 69 -12.20 0.10 18.75
CA LEU A 69 -12.16 0.91 17.53
C LEU A 69 -12.91 2.24 17.71
N LYS A 70 -14.11 2.22 18.33
CA LYS A 70 -14.89 3.43 18.65
C LYS A 70 -14.13 4.38 19.58
N LYS A 71 -13.35 3.86 20.53
CA LYS A 71 -12.52 4.65 21.45
C LYS A 71 -11.32 5.29 20.74
N ILE A 72 -10.66 4.55 19.83
CA ILE A 72 -9.40 4.96 19.20
C ILE A 72 -9.56 5.54 17.79
N LYS A 73 -10.79 5.68 17.28
CA LYS A 73 -11.12 6.16 15.91
C LYS A 73 -10.51 7.51 15.51
N HIS A 74 -10.11 8.33 16.47
CA HIS A 74 -9.53 9.65 16.25
C HIS A 74 -8.03 9.60 15.93
N LEU A 75 -7.38 8.45 16.18
CA LEU A 75 -5.96 8.26 15.90
C LEU A 75 -5.71 7.98 14.40
N PRO A 76 -4.48 8.21 13.90
CA PRO A 76 -4.08 7.73 12.59
C PRO A 76 -4.27 6.21 12.44
N LEU A 77 -4.60 5.73 11.24
CA LEU A 77 -4.85 4.32 10.95
C LEU A 77 -3.66 3.44 11.35
N LEU A 78 -2.45 3.98 11.21
CA LEU A 78 -1.23 3.29 11.63
C LEU A 78 -1.17 3.07 13.15
N GLU A 79 -1.60 4.05 13.95
CA GLU A 79 -1.68 3.91 15.41
C GLU A 79 -2.82 2.99 15.83
N ILE A 80 -3.94 3.02 15.09
CA ILE A 80 -5.04 2.06 15.28
C ILE A 80 -4.55 0.63 14.99
N GLN A 81 -3.80 0.44 13.90
CA GLN A 81 -3.21 -0.86 13.56
C GLN A 81 -2.23 -1.33 14.62
N ARG A 82 -1.46 -0.45 15.27
CA ARG A 82 -0.59 -0.86 16.38
C ARG A 82 -1.36 -1.47 17.54
N GLN A 83 -2.61 -1.02 17.78
CA GLN A 83 -3.48 -1.59 18.82
C GLN A 83 -4.25 -2.84 18.36
N LEU A 84 -4.51 -2.97 17.05
CA LEU A 84 -5.13 -4.12 16.41
C LEU A 84 -4.17 -4.72 15.38
N PRO A 85 -3.00 -5.23 15.79
CA PRO A 85 -1.93 -5.58 14.84
C PRO A 85 -2.30 -6.73 13.90
N TRP A 86 -3.33 -7.49 14.28
CA TRP A 86 -3.88 -8.58 13.48
C TRP A 86 -4.87 -8.09 12.42
N ARG A 87 -5.28 -6.82 12.42
CA ARG A 87 -6.09 -6.23 11.36
C ARG A 87 -5.20 -5.48 10.36
N SER A 88 -5.44 -5.67 9.07
CA SER A 88 -4.79 -4.85 8.03
C SER A 88 -5.31 -3.41 8.09
N LEU A 89 -4.51 -2.45 7.61
CA LEU A 89 -4.94 -1.05 7.49
C LEU A 89 -6.24 -0.93 6.67
N SER A 90 -6.35 -1.71 5.59
CA SER A 90 -7.55 -1.77 4.74
C SER A 90 -8.76 -2.27 5.51
N SER A 91 -8.63 -3.36 6.28
CA SER A 91 -9.72 -3.91 7.10
C SER A 91 -10.21 -2.90 8.14
N ILE A 92 -9.27 -2.22 8.83
CA ILE A 92 -9.56 -1.16 9.79
C ILE A 92 -10.30 0.01 9.12
N SER A 93 -9.77 0.50 7.99
CA SER A 93 -10.36 1.60 7.23
C SER A 93 -11.79 1.29 6.78
N HIS A 94 -12.00 0.11 6.17
CA HIS A 94 -13.33 -0.31 5.73
C HIS A 94 -14.30 -0.47 6.89
N LYS A 95 -13.84 -1.01 8.03
CA LYS A 95 -14.70 -1.13 9.21
C LYS A 95 -15.10 0.22 9.76
N LEU A 96 -14.16 1.17 9.87
CA LEU A 96 -14.46 2.53 10.30
C LEU A 96 -15.46 3.23 9.38
N GLU A 97 -15.37 3.02 8.06
CA GLU A 97 -16.34 3.56 7.10
C GLU A 97 -17.73 2.92 7.28
N ARG A 98 -17.79 1.58 7.37
CA ARG A 98 -19.05 0.84 7.57
C ARG A 98 -19.77 1.16 8.88
N GLU A 99 -19.01 1.44 9.94
CA GLU A 99 -19.54 1.86 11.24
C GLU A 99 -19.90 3.36 11.27
N GLY A 100 -19.72 4.09 10.16
CA GLY A 100 -19.97 5.53 10.08
C GLY A 100 -19.02 6.37 10.95
N LEU A 101 -17.88 5.80 11.35
CA LEU A 101 -16.91 6.42 12.24
C LEU A 101 -15.89 7.29 11.49
N LEU A 102 -15.65 6.99 10.22
CA LEU A 102 -14.95 7.89 9.30
C LEU A 102 -15.98 8.82 8.64
N LYS A 103 -16.12 10.05 9.17
CA LYS A 103 -16.85 11.10 8.43
C LYS A 103 -16.02 11.48 7.20
N LYS A 104 -16.66 11.54 6.02
CA LYS A 104 -16.11 12.18 4.81
C LYS A 104 -16.05 13.70 4.98
N SER A 105 -15.33 14.15 6.01
CA SER A 105 -15.21 15.55 6.40
C SER A 105 -14.51 16.34 5.31
N ARG A 106 -14.81 17.64 5.27
CA ARG A 106 -13.96 18.67 4.65
C ARG A 106 -12.51 18.46 5.12
N TRP A 107 -11.56 18.70 4.23
CA TRP A 107 -10.14 18.64 4.54
C TRP A 107 -9.83 19.65 5.65
N SER A 108 -9.28 19.18 6.76
CA SER A 108 -8.87 20.06 7.87
C SER A 108 -7.61 20.83 7.49
N LYS A 109 -7.32 21.90 8.25
CA LYS A 109 -6.11 22.69 8.04
C LYS A 109 -4.87 21.83 8.32
N GLU A 110 -4.92 21.00 9.35
CA GLU A 110 -3.86 20.08 9.75
C GLU A 110 -3.60 19.03 8.65
N GLU A 111 -4.65 18.46 8.05
CA GLU A 111 -4.50 17.51 6.93
C GLU A 111 -3.81 18.19 5.73
N ILE A 112 -4.17 19.44 5.42
CA ILE A 112 -3.55 20.23 4.35
C ILE A 112 -2.09 20.55 4.66
N ASP A 113 -1.79 20.92 5.90
CA ASP A 113 -0.43 21.23 6.33
C ASP A 113 0.47 19.99 6.30
N ILE A 114 -0.06 18.81 6.64
CA ILE A 114 0.63 17.53 6.44
C ILE A 114 0.89 17.28 4.95
N LEU A 115 -0.10 17.48 4.06
CA LEU A 115 0.13 17.34 2.61
C LEU A 115 1.24 18.25 2.10
N LYS A 116 1.26 19.51 2.54
CA LYS A 116 2.32 20.46 2.18
C LYS A 116 3.68 20.01 2.72
N LYS A 117 3.74 19.59 3.98
CA LYS A 117 4.97 19.11 4.64
C LYS A 117 5.62 17.94 3.89
N TYR A 118 4.80 17.04 3.35
CA TYR A 118 5.27 15.86 2.61
C TYR A 118 5.23 16.03 1.08
N ASN A 119 5.15 17.27 0.57
CA ASN A 119 5.10 17.56 -0.87
C ASN A 119 4.07 16.70 -1.63
N GLY A 120 2.89 16.47 -1.03
CA GLY A 120 1.82 15.67 -1.61
C GLY A 120 1.96 14.14 -1.46
N CYS A 121 3.02 13.65 -0.83
CA CYS A 121 3.28 12.22 -0.63
C CYS A 121 3.40 11.84 0.86
N PRO A 122 2.34 12.03 1.67
CA PRO A 122 2.37 11.66 3.08
C PRO A 122 2.51 10.14 3.27
N PRO A 123 3.10 9.67 4.40
CA PRO A 123 3.11 8.26 4.75
C PRO A 123 1.72 7.62 4.74
N ILE A 124 1.65 6.37 4.30
CA ILE A 124 0.40 5.59 4.23
C ILE A 124 -0.25 5.53 5.63
N GLY A 125 -1.55 5.82 5.68
CA GLY A 125 -2.33 5.74 6.93
C GLY A 125 -2.17 6.92 7.89
N LEU A 126 -1.36 7.94 7.55
CA LEU A 126 -1.21 9.14 8.39
C LEU A 126 -2.47 10.02 8.39
N LEU A 127 -3.08 10.21 7.22
CA LEU A 127 -4.21 11.12 7.04
C LEU A 127 -5.59 10.46 7.19
N ASN A 128 -5.66 9.14 7.41
CA ASN A 128 -6.93 8.40 7.46
C ASN A 128 -7.82 8.61 6.21
N ARG A 129 -7.19 8.90 5.07
CA ARG A 129 -7.85 9.07 3.77
C ARG A 129 -7.39 7.99 2.82
N SER A 130 -8.25 7.62 1.87
CA SER A 130 -7.85 6.76 0.76
C SER A 130 -6.80 7.45 -0.10
N GLU A 131 -5.97 6.66 -0.77
CA GLU A 131 -4.95 7.16 -1.69
C GLU A 131 -5.56 8.05 -2.78
N CYS A 132 -6.68 7.61 -3.38
CA CYS A 132 -7.39 8.41 -4.39
C CYS A 132 -7.84 9.78 -3.85
N ALA A 133 -8.34 9.84 -2.60
CA ALA A 133 -8.75 11.10 -2.00
C ALA A 133 -7.55 12.04 -1.76
N ILE A 134 -6.42 11.47 -1.30
CA ILE A 134 -5.16 12.20 -1.15
C ILE A 134 -4.70 12.75 -2.49
N GLN A 135 -4.57 11.90 -3.53
CA GLN A 135 -4.13 12.31 -4.86
C GLN A 135 -5.02 13.41 -5.45
N HIS A 136 -6.34 13.27 -5.33
CA HIS A 136 -7.28 14.27 -5.80
C HIS A 136 -7.11 15.61 -5.06
N LYS A 137 -6.88 15.59 -3.73
CA LYS A 137 -6.62 16.82 -2.98
C LYS A 137 -5.28 17.44 -3.31
N VAL A 138 -4.23 16.62 -3.46
CA VAL A 138 -2.88 17.04 -3.86
C VAL A 138 -2.91 17.73 -5.23
N SER A 139 -3.66 17.18 -6.18
CA SER A 139 -3.92 17.80 -7.48
C SER A 139 -4.62 19.16 -7.34
N LYS A 140 -5.71 19.23 -6.56
CA LYS A 140 -6.41 20.50 -6.28
C LYS A 140 -5.55 21.56 -5.58
N LEU A 141 -4.56 21.14 -4.79
CA LEU A 141 -3.63 22.04 -4.10
C LEU A 141 -2.42 22.41 -4.97
N GLY A 142 -2.28 21.86 -6.19
CA GLY A 142 -1.11 22.05 -7.03
C GLY A 142 0.18 21.47 -6.43
N LEU A 143 0.05 20.51 -5.50
CA LEU A 143 1.18 19.86 -4.81
C LEU A 143 1.70 18.63 -5.56
N GLN A 144 1.14 18.30 -6.73
CA GLN A 144 1.69 17.23 -7.54
C GLN A 144 3.10 17.64 -7.99
N MET A 145 4.09 16.85 -7.60
CA MET A 145 5.36 16.84 -8.32
C MET A 145 5.05 16.40 -9.75
N GLU A 146 4.89 17.37 -10.65
CA GLU A 146 5.07 17.08 -12.06
C GLU A 146 6.47 16.51 -12.17
N LYS A 147 6.59 15.21 -12.46
CA LYS A 147 7.87 14.65 -12.89
C LYS A 147 8.20 15.39 -14.20
N ARG A 148 8.94 16.50 -14.10
CA ARG A 148 9.41 17.28 -15.25
C ARG A 148 10.16 16.33 -16.16
N TRP A 149 9.99 16.54 -17.47
CA TRP A 149 10.82 15.84 -18.44
C TRP A 149 12.22 16.44 -18.34
N THR A 150 13.22 15.63 -18.03
CA THR A 150 14.61 16.10 -18.07
C THR A 150 15.07 16.20 -19.52
N ASP A 151 16.15 16.93 -19.76
CA ASP A 151 16.72 17.08 -21.10
C ASP A 151 17.20 15.71 -21.65
N GLU A 152 17.72 14.84 -20.78
CA GLU A 152 18.09 13.46 -21.15
C GLU A 152 16.88 12.63 -21.57
N GLU A 153 15.76 12.74 -20.85
CA GLU A 153 14.52 12.06 -21.23
C GLU A 153 13.99 12.60 -22.58
N ILE A 154 14.14 13.91 -22.84
CA ILE A 154 13.77 14.53 -24.12
C ILE A 154 14.65 14.01 -25.26
N GLU A 155 15.96 13.85 -25.06
CA GLU A 155 16.87 13.28 -26.05
C GLU A 155 16.55 11.81 -26.34
N ILE A 156 16.21 11.02 -25.32
CA ILE A 156 15.72 9.64 -25.51
C ILE A 156 14.44 9.65 -26.36
N LEU A 157 13.51 10.57 -26.10
CA LEU A 157 12.29 10.71 -26.90
C LEU A 157 12.56 11.11 -28.35
N LYS A 158 13.52 12.01 -28.62
CA LYS A 158 13.90 12.37 -29.99
C LYS A 158 14.45 11.14 -30.74
N LYS A 159 15.35 10.39 -30.09
CA LYS A 159 16.02 9.22 -30.67
C LYS A 159 15.07 8.06 -30.98
N TYR A 160 14.14 7.75 -30.07
CA TYR A 160 13.31 6.55 -30.16
C TYR A 160 11.84 6.82 -30.51
N GLY A 161 11.36 8.05 -30.38
CA GLY A 161 9.96 8.37 -30.62
C GLY A 161 9.01 7.53 -29.75
N ASN A 162 8.03 6.86 -30.38
CA ASN A 162 7.09 5.99 -29.68
C ASN A 162 7.68 4.62 -29.29
N ASP A 163 8.82 4.25 -29.85
CA ASP A 163 9.42 2.91 -29.73
C ASP A 163 10.54 2.88 -28.67
N VAL A 164 10.35 3.63 -27.58
CA VAL A 164 11.28 3.62 -26.44
C VAL A 164 11.35 2.20 -25.86
N PRO A 165 12.54 1.59 -25.77
CA PRO A 165 12.70 0.26 -25.18
C PRO A 165 12.17 0.18 -23.74
N PRO A 166 11.49 -0.91 -23.36
CA PRO A 166 11.04 -1.11 -21.98
C PRO A 166 12.20 -1.00 -20.98
N GLY A 167 12.02 -0.21 -19.92
CA GLY A 167 13.03 -0.02 -18.87
C GLY A 167 14.10 1.02 -19.18
N LEU A 168 14.18 1.56 -20.40
CA LEU A 168 15.11 2.65 -20.73
C LEU A 168 14.64 4.00 -20.16
N LEU A 169 13.33 4.15 -19.96
CA LEU A 169 12.70 5.36 -19.45
C LEU A 169 11.64 4.97 -18.40
N ASP A 170 11.72 5.54 -17.19
CA ASP A 170 10.75 5.32 -16.10
C ASP A 170 9.48 6.16 -16.31
N ARG A 171 8.86 5.98 -17.48
CA ARG A 171 7.63 6.67 -17.91
C ARG A 171 6.67 5.68 -18.54
N SER A 172 5.38 5.87 -18.29
CA SER A 172 4.35 5.06 -18.97
C SER A 172 4.31 5.39 -20.47
N LYS A 173 3.90 4.42 -21.29
CA LYS A 173 3.70 4.62 -22.74
C LYS A 173 2.73 5.78 -23.04
N ILE A 174 1.75 6.01 -22.16
CA ILE A 174 0.78 7.11 -22.27
C ILE A 174 1.47 8.45 -22.05
N ALA A 175 2.32 8.57 -21.01
CA ALA A 175 3.08 9.79 -20.75
C ALA A 175 4.04 10.12 -21.90
N ILE A 176 4.71 9.11 -22.45
CA ILE A 176 5.60 9.23 -23.62
C ILE A 176 4.85 9.81 -24.82
N ARG A 177 3.72 9.21 -25.20
CA ARG A 177 2.88 9.70 -26.31
C ARG A 177 2.41 11.13 -26.09
N GLY A 178 1.93 11.43 -24.89
CA GLY A 178 1.45 12.78 -24.54
C GLY A 178 2.57 13.83 -24.61
N LYS A 179 3.80 13.50 -24.22
CA LYS A 179 4.93 14.42 -24.34
C LYS A 179 5.37 14.61 -25.79
N LEU A 180 5.45 13.53 -26.57
CA LEU A 180 5.81 13.60 -28.00
C LEU A 180 4.82 14.46 -28.79
N GLN A 181 3.51 14.36 -28.49
CA GLN A 181 2.49 15.22 -29.09
C GLN A 181 2.75 16.70 -28.77
N LYS A 182 3.00 17.04 -27.51
CA LYS A 182 3.32 18.42 -27.10
C LYS A 182 4.61 18.95 -27.76
N LEU A 183 5.63 18.12 -27.92
CA LEU A 183 6.88 18.51 -28.60
C LEU A 183 6.64 18.82 -30.09
N LYS A 184 5.75 18.06 -30.75
CA LYS A 184 5.32 18.33 -32.14
C LYS A 184 4.56 19.63 -32.28
N GLU A 185 3.64 19.91 -31.35
CA GLU A 185 2.83 21.14 -31.32
C GLU A 185 3.69 22.40 -31.04
N GLN A 186 4.81 22.24 -30.33
CA GLN A 186 5.76 23.32 -30.00
C GLN A 186 6.81 23.59 -31.10
N GLY A 187 6.71 22.94 -32.27
CA GLY A 187 7.66 23.11 -33.37
C GLY A 187 9.05 22.51 -33.13
N CYS A 188 9.28 21.86 -31.98
CA CYS A 188 10.54 21.21 -31.63
C CYS A 188 10.59 19.79 -32.23
N THR A 189 10.58 19.71 -33.57
CA THR A 189 10.55 18.44 -34.31
C THR A 189 11.89 18.02 -34.90
N ASP A 190 12.95 18.81 -34.72
CA ASP A 190 14.28 18.46 -35.18
C ASP A 190 14.78 17.20 -34.48
N GLY A 191 14.93 16.12 -35.26
CA GLY A 191 15.47 14.84 -34.82
C GLY A 191 14.45 13.83 -34.29
N ILE A 192 13.15 14.13 -34.22
CA ILE A 192 12.14 13.10 -33.87
C ILE A 192 12.01 12.14 -35.04
N LYS A 193 12.38 10.86 -34.81
CA LYS A 193 12.18 9.77 -35.78
C LYS A 193 10.74 9.81 -36.33
N ARG A 194 10.59 10.15 -37.60
CA ARG A 194 9.30 10.07 -38.31
C ARG A 194 8.97 8.60 -38.48
N VAL A 195 7.78 8.21 -38.01
CA VAL A 195 7.12 6.97 -38.43
C VAL A 195 6.48 7.25 -39.77
#